data_AF-A0A3N7YY46-F1
#
_entry.id   AF-A0A3N7YY46-F1
#
_cell.length_a   1.000
_cell.length_b   1.000
_cell.length_c   1.000
_cell.angle_alpha   90.00
_cell.angle_beta   90.00
_cell.angle_gamma   90.00
#
_symmetry.space_group_name_H-M   'P 1'
#
loop_
_entity.id
_entity.type
_entity.pdbx_description
1 polymer ?
#
loop_
_entity_poly.entity_id
_entity_poly.type
_entity_poly.pdbx_seq_one_letter_code
_entity_poly.pdbx_strand_id
1 'polypeptide(L)' 'MAAAMLKIKGLQVNYGGIQAVKGVDMEVRQGEL' A
#
# COMPACT_ATOMS: atom_id res chain seq x y z
N MET A 1 -6.20 -1.32 -20.63
CA MET A 1 -5.93 -1.67 -19.22
C MET A 1 -5.68 -0.37 -18.47
N ALA A 2 -6.42 -0.08 -17.40
CA ALA A 2 -6.27 1.17 -16.65
C ALA A 2 -4.92 1.19 -15.93
N ALA A 3 -4.17 2.29 -16.07
CA ALA A 3 -2.94 2.49 -15.31
C ALA A 3 -3.28 2.64 -13.82
N ALA A 4 -2.45 2.08 -12.94
CA ALA A 4 -2.60 2.29 -11.50
C ALA A 4 -2.43 3.78 -11.19
N MET A 5 -3.41 4.37 -10.50
CA MET A 5 -3.35 5.77 -10.06
C MET A 5 -2.40 5.93 -8.88
N LEU A 6 -2.38 4.94 -7.97
CA LEU A 6 -1.46 4.89 -6.85
C LEU A 6 -0.79 3.53 -6.82
N LYS A 7 0.52 3.52 -6.60
CA LYS A 7 1.31 2.30 -6.42
C LYS A 7 2.22 2.48 -5.22
N ILE A 8 2.09 1.59 -4.25
CA ILE A 8 2.90 1.52 -3.05
C ILE A 8 3.66 0.20 -3.07
N LYS A 9 4.95 0.25 -2.75
CA LYS A 9 5.80 -0.93 -2.63
C LYS A 9 6.44 -0.99 -1.25
N GLY A 10 6.46 -2.17 -0.65
CA GLY A 10 7.18 -2.46 0.59
C GLY A 10 6.74 -1.58 1.77
N LEU A 11 5.45 -1.24 1.87
CA LEU A 11 4.93 -0.40 2.94
C LEU A 11 5.24 -1.03 4.29
N GLN A 12 5.97 -0.30 5.13
CA GLN A 12 6.29 -0.70 6.49
C GLN A 12 5.89 0.43 7.43
N VAL A 13 5.11 0.10 8.45
CA VAL A 13 4.63 1.09 9.42
C VAL A 13 4.78 0.50 10.80
N ASN A 14 5.43 1.25 11.69
CA ASN A 14 5.50 0.95 13.11
C ASN A 14 4.53 1.86 13.85
N TYR A 15 3.80 1.28 14.81
CA TYR A 15 2.91 2.02 15.68
C TYR A 15 3.16 1.58 17.13
N GLY A 16 3.69 2.51 17.94
CA GLY A 16 4.18 2.20 19.27
C GLY A 16 5.31 1.16 19.23
N GLY A 17 5.19 0.11 20.05
CA GLY A 17 6.18 -0.97 20.15
C GLY A 17 6.02 -2.09 19.12
N ILE A 18 5.07 -1.99 18.17
CA ILE A 18 4.81 -3.05 17.19
C ILE A 18 4.94 -2.56 15.76
N GLN A 19 5.25 -3.50 14.87
CA GLN A 19 5.17 -3.30 13.43
C GLN A 19 3.75 -3.60 12.95
N ALA A 20 3.02 -2.56 12.58
CA ALA A 20 1.63 -2.61 12.14
C ALA A 20 1.48 -3.03 10.67
N VAL A 21 2.42 -2.64 9.81
CA VAL A 21 2.47 -3.07 8.39
C VAL A 21 3.84 -3.63 8.07
N LYS A 22 3.89 -4.80 7.43
CA LYS A 22 5.11 -5.61 7.22
C LYS A 22 5.42 -5.80 5.74
N GLY A 23 5.83 -4.74 5.07
CA GLY A 23 6.35 -4.80 3.69
C GLY A 23 5.25 -5.12 2.66
N VAL A 24 4.14 -4.39 2.73
CA VAL A 24 2.98 -4.63 1.86
C VAL A 24 3.09 -3.86 0.55
N ASP A 25 2.78 -4.53 -0.57
CA ASP A 25 2.61 -3.91 -1.87
C ASP A 25 1.12 -3.67 -2.13
N MET A 26 0.77 -2.50 -2.67
CA MET A 26 -0.62 -2.14 -3.00
C MET A 26 -0.68 -1.30 -4.28
N GLU A 27 -1.72 -1.52 -5.07
CA GLU A 27 -2.06 -0.69 -6.22
C GLU A 27 -3.53 -0.28 -6.12
N VAL A 28 -3.83 0.98 -6.40
CA VAL A 28 -5.19 1.49 -6.56
C VAL A 28 -5.35 1.93 -8.00
N ARG A 29 -6.31 1.35 -8.71
CA ARG A 29 -6.66 1.75 -10.07
C ARG A 29 -7.82 2.72 -10.07
N GLN A 30 -8.00 3.41 -11.19
CA GLN A 30 -9.05 4.41 -11.33
C GLN A 30 -10.44 3.78 -11.14
N GLY A 31 -11.21 4.30 -10.18
CA GLY A 31 -12.58 3.85 -9.89
C GLY A 31 -12.69 2.66 -8.93
N GLU A 32 -11.57 2.14 -8.40
CA GLU A 32 -11.56 1.14 -7.33
C GLU A 32 -11.72 1.83 -5.96
N LEU A 33 -12.42 1.17 -5.02
CA LEU A 33 -12.63 1.61 -3.62
C LEU A 33 -12.01 0.59 -2.65
#